data_AF-A0A7V9HBS7-F1
#
_entry.id   AF-A0A7V9HBS7-F1
#
_cell.length_a   1.000
_cell.length_b   1.000
_cell.length_c   1.000
_cell.angle_alpha   90.00
_cell.angle_beta   90.00
_cell.angle_gamma   90.00
#
_symmetry.space_group_name_H-M   'P 1'
#
loop_
_entity.id
_entity.type
_entity.pdbx_description
1 polymer ?
#
loop_
_entity_poly.entity_id
_entity_poly.type
_entity_poly.pdbx_seq_one_letter_code
_entity_poly.pdbx_strand_id
1 'polypeptide(L)'
;GACSAWRIEFAVALAAGIALGLALRRSPRDLGRYAAASAVTTVVLYAPVLAAAGVRPTFDLLVDYPLTDFRDYQTLPFPLAYDGPLNTESFGGFLADSAEPLLLHFLPVMLVLGLVAALVTQARCLREPMPAAVAIFSLAMLAYLLTRADLFHTAPLAVVVGLLGAWAVAGAYSPPTARWRSVTAGLTALVLLYTAVEGLDRRWLVLREDTVALGLPVADGVRVRSGQALSLERVVAAIEDAVPLGDPIYVATRRADLVTAGNPLIYVLANRPNPTRYDIAAPGVVTSAPVQREIVADLMRTRTQLVVRDEDPLTAAREPNAAGRSSGVRLLDDFLARSYVPVARFGSLRLLTRRP
;
A
#
# COMPACT_ATOMS: atom_id res chain seq x y z
N GLY A 1 18.37 6.33 8.78
CA GLY A 1 19.29 6.03 7.68
C GLY A 1 18.65 5.03 6.73
N ALA A 2 19.09 3.77 6.71
CA ALA A 2 18.66 2.76 5.74
C ALA A 2 17.13 2.58 5.55
N CYS A 3 16.33 2.70 6.62
CA CYS A 3 14.87 2.64 6.52
C CYS A 3 14.28 3.68 5.54
N SER A 4 14.95 4.83 5.35
CA SER A 4 14.46 5.87 4.44
C SER A 4 14.50 5.44 2.98
N ALA A 5 15.34 4.48 2.60
CA ALA A 5 15.37 3.96 1.23
C ALA A 5 14.07 3.25 0.83
N TRP A 6 13.31 2.76 1.81
CA TRP A 6 12.13 1.93 1.58
C TRP A 6 10.84 2.65 1.97
N ARG A 7 10.82 3.28 3.15
CA ARG A 7 9.65 3.95 3.74
C ARG A 7 10.10 5.19 4.51
N ILE A 8 10.09 6.35 3.84
CA ILE A 8 10.62 7.60 4.39
C ILE A 8 9.89 8.03 5.67
N GLU A 9 8.57 7.84 5.71
CA GLU A 9 7.71 8.17 6.83
C GLU A 9 8.03 7.31 8.07
N PHE A 10 8.36 6.02 7.89
CA PHE A 10 8.78 5.16 9.00
C PHE A 10 10.17 5.55 9.50
N ALA A 11 11.06 5.94 8.58
CA ALA A 11 12.39 6.42 8.93
C ALA A 11 12.33 7.72 9.72
N VAL A 12 11.45 8.67 9.33
CA VAL A 12 11.23 9.92 10.05
C VAL A 12 10.67 9.65 11.44
N ALA A 13 9.66 8.78 11.56
CA ALA A 13 9.09 8.41 12.86
C ALA A 13 10.11 7.78 13.81
N LEU A 14 10.88 6.81 13.30
CA LEU A 14 11.94 6.16 14.07
C LEU A 14 13.02 7.18 14.47
N ALA A 15 13.37 8.09 13.56
CA ALA A 15 14.38 9.11 13.83
C ALA A 15 13.94 10.13 14.87
N ALA A 16 12.69 10.58 14.81
CA ALA A 16 12.10 11.43 15.84
C ALA A 16 12.07 10.73 17.20
N GLY A 17 11.71 9.43 17.23
CA GLY A 17 11.73 8.63 18.44
C GLY A 17 13.11 8.52 19.07
N ILE A 18 14.13 8.15 18.27
CA ILE A 18 15.52 8.03 18.75
C ILE A 18 16.06 9.40 19.20
N ALA A 19 15.80 10.45 18.44
CA ALA A 19 16.23 11.81 18.78
C ALA A 19 15.63 12.26 20.12
N LEU A 20 14.33 12.02 20.35
CA LEU A 20 13.71 12.30 21.65
C LEU A 20 14.37 11.48 22.76
N GLY A 21 14.59 10.19 22.55
CA GLY A 21 15.25 9.33 23.53
C GLY A 21 16.64 9.86 23.93
N LEU A 22 17.46 10.25 22.94
CA LEU A 22 18.79 10.83 23.19
C LEU A 22 18.72 12.20 23.89
N ALA A 23 17.73 13.02 23.54
CA ALA A 23 17.49 14.30 24.20
C ALA A 23 17.11 14.12 25.68
N LEU A 24 16.26 13.12 25.99
CA LEU A 24 15.87 12.77 27.37
C LEU A 24 17.07 12.28 28.19
N ARG A 25 18.04 11.60 27.57
CA ARG A 25 19.32 11.23 28.22
C ARG A 25 20.25 12.42 28.45
N ARG A 26 19.90 13.62 27.98
CA ARG A 26 20.73 14.83 28.02
C ARG A 26 22.13 14.61 27.43
N SER A 27 22.23 13.83 26.35
CA SER A 27 23.49 13.62 25.62
C SER A 27 23.49 14.39 24.29
N PRO A 28 23.84 15.71 24.30
CA PRO A 28 23.83 16.52 23.09
C PRO A 28 24.85 16.03 22.06
N ARG A 29 25.96 15.43 22.51
CA ARG A 29 26.98 14.85 21.63
C ARG A 29 26.45 13.65 20.85
N ASP A 30 25.72 12.76 21.50
CA ASP A 30 25.17 11.58 20.83
C ASP A 30 23.99 11.96 19.93
N LEU A 31 23.17 12.93 20.35
CA LEU A 31 22.14 13.50 19.49
C LEU A 31 22.74 14.12 18.22
N GLY A 32 23.81 14.90 18.36
CA GLY A 32 24.53 15.49 17.22
C GLY A 32 25.12 14.44 16.29
N ARG A 33 25.75 13.39 16.84
CA ARG A 33 26.27 12.25 16.07
C ARG A 33 25.15 11.51 15.32
N TYR A 34 24.03 11.27 16.01
CA TYR A 34 22.88 10.60 15.43
C TYR A 34 22.26 11.42 14.28
N ALA A 35 22.07 12.72 14.49
CA ALA A 35 21.53 13.63 13.49
C ALA A 35 22.45 13.71 12.27
N ALA A 36 23.76 13.86 12.48
CA ALA A 36 24.75 13.89 11.41
C ALA A 36 24.78 12.58 10.61
N ALA A 37 24.82 11.43 11.30
CA ALA A 37 24.82 10.11 10.64
C ALA A 37 23.53 9.87 9.85
N SER A 38 22.39 10.26 10.41
CA SER A 38 21.09 10.16 9.73
C SER A 38 21.04 11.04 8.50
N ALA A 39 21.47 12.30 8.60
CA ALA A 39 21.51 13.24 7.48
C ALA A 39 22.44 12.75 6.36
N VAL A 40 23.67 12.33 6.70
CA VAL A 40 24.62 11.78 5.72
C VAL A 40 24.03 10.56 5.02
N THR A 41 23.43 9.64 5.76
CA THR A 41 22.82 8.45 5.17
C THR A 41 21.67 8.82 4.24
N THR A 42 20.78 9.74 4.65
CA THR A 42 19.67 10.20 3.80
C THR A 42 20.19 10.89 2.54
N VAL A 43 21.19 11.75 2.63
CA VAL A 43 21.80 12.41 1.46
C VAL A 43 22.42 11.38 0.51
N VAL A 44 23.19 10.42 1.02
CA VAL A 44 23.81 9.38 0.19
C VAL A 44 22.75 8.54 -0.55
N LEU A 45 21.65 8.20 0.13
CA LEU A 45 20.58 7.39 -0.46
C LEU A 45 19.75 8.16 -1.50
N TYR A 46 19.51 9.47 -1.28
CA TYR A 46 18.65 10.27 -2.16
C TYR A 46 19.39 11.13 -3.18
N ALA A 47 20.71 11.30 -3.07
CA ALA A 47 21.50 12.05 -4.04
C ALA A 47 21.33 11.54 -5.48
N PRO A 48 21.31 10.22 -5.77
CA PRO A 48 21.06 9.73 -7.12
C PRO A 48 19.66 10.11 -7.64
N VAL A 49 18.64 10.05 -6.78
CA VAL A 49 17.26 10.43 -7.13
C VAL A 49 17.17 11.92 -7.43
N LEU A 50 17.76 12.75 -6.56
CA LEU A 50 17.82 14.21 -6.75
C LEU A 50 18.59 14.59 -8.02
N ALA A 51 19.68 13.88 -8.33
CA ALA A 51 20.47 14.10 -9.53
C ALA A 51 19.70 13.71 -10.80
N ALA A 52 18.92 12.62 -10.77
CA ALA A 52 18.17 12.12 -11.93
C ALA A 52 16.86 12.89 -12.17
N ALA A 53 16.09 13.17 -11.11
CA ALA A 53 14.75 13.75 -11.21
C ALA A 53 14.70 15.26 -10.93
N GLY A 54 15.74 15.82 -10.31
CA GLY A 54 15.76 17.20 -9.84
C GLY A 54 15.09 17.40 -8.49
N VAL A 55 15.42 18.51 -7.82
CA VAL A 55 14.96 18.81 -6.45
C VAL A 55 13.44 18.97 -6.38
N ARG A 56 12.85 19.73 -7.30
CA ARG A 56 11.43 20.07 -7.23
C ARG A 56 10.52 18.84 -7.44
N PRO A 57 10.67 18.04 -8.53
CA PRO A 57 9.87 16.82 -8.69
C PRO A 57 10.06 15.81 -7.56
N THR A 58 11.29 15.72 -7.02
CA THR A 58 11.58 14.84 -5.88
C THR A 58 10.85 15.31 -4.61
N PHE A 59 10.87 16.61 -4.32
CA PHE A 59 10.14 17.17 -3.19
C PHE A 59 8.62 16.99 -3.34
N ASP A 60 8.09 17.30 -4.53
CA ASP A 60 6.66 17.19 -4.80
C ASP A 60 6.17 15.74 -4.61
N LEU A 61 6.94 14.74 -5.07
CA LEU A 61 6.55 13.33 -4.96
C LEU A 61 6.82 12.70 -3.59
N LEU A 62 7.91 13.08 -2.89
CA LEU A 62 8.28 12.45 -1.62
C LEU A 62 7.73 13.16 -0.39
N VAL A 63 7.38 14.44 -0.50
CA VAL A 63 6.98 15.27 0.64
C VAL A 63 5.62 15.90 0.43
N ASP A 64 5.43 16.68 -0.65
CA ASP A 64 4.19 17.44 -0.84
C ASP A 64 3.00 16.50 -1.06
N TYR A 65 3.03 15.69 -2.12
CA TYR A 65 1.95 14.79 -2.50
C TYR A 65 1.50 13.85 -1.35
N PRO A 66 2.39 13.17 -0.60
CA PRO A 66 1.98 12.36 0.54
C PRO A 66 1.28 13.14 1.67
N LEU A 67 1.63 14.42 1.86
CA LEU A 67 1.10 15.25 2.95
C LEU A 67 -0.18 15.98 2.58
N THR A 68 -0.34 16.39 1.33
CA THR A 68 -1.45 17.24 0.87
C THR A 68 -2.53 16.45 0.16
N ASP A 69 -2.18 15.67 -0.87
CA ASP A 69 -3.14 15.08 -1.80
C ASP A 69 -3.42 13.60 -1.49
N PHE A 70 -2.39 12.82 -1.16
CA PHE A 70 -2.47 11.37 -1.03
C PHE A 70 -3.55 10.94 -0.03
N ARG A 71 -3.68 11.69 1.07
CA ARG A 71 -4.67 11.42 2.11
C ARG A 71 -6.09 11.46 1.55
N ASP A 72 -6.45 12.44 0.72
CA ASP A 72 -7.81 12.58 0.21
C ASP A 72 -8.22 11.42 -0.70
N TYR A 73 -7.26 10.90 -1.46
CA TYR A 73 -7.47 9.79 -2.39
C TYR A 73 -7.36 8.41 -1.75
N GLN A 74 -6.70 8.26 -0.61
CA GLN A 74 -6.43 6.96 0.01
C GLN A 74 -7.17 6.73 1.34
N THR A 75 -7.63 7.79 2.01
CA THR A 75 -8.34 7.66 3.30
C THR A 75 -9.63 6.90 3.15
N LEU A 76 -9.71 5.76 3.83
CA LEU A 76 -10.96 5.03 4.03
C LEU A 76 -11.62 5.48 5.35
N PRO A 77 -12.96 5.48 5.43
CA PRO A 77 -13.67 5.70 6.68
C PRO A 77 -13.18 4.75 7.77
N PHE A 78 -12.99 5.27 8.98
CA PHE A 78 -12.62 4.43 10.11
C PHE A 78 -13.79 3.49 10.45
N PRO A 79 -13.57 2.18 10.66
CA PRO A 79 -14.63 1.18 10.72
C PRO A 79 -15.34 1.17 12.08
N LEU A 80 -16.18 2.17 12.31
CA LEU A 80 -17.00 2.30 13.53
C LEU A 80 -18.39 1.68 13.39
N ALA A 81 -18.84 1.43 12.16
CA ALA A 81 -20.14 0.84 11.86
C ALA A 81 -19.97 -0.28 10.84
N TYR A 82 -20.48 -1.46 11.18
CA TYR A 82 -20.50 -2.64 10.32
C TYR A 82 -21.85 -2.76 9.63
N ASP A 83 -21.82 -2.80 8.30
CA ASP A 83 -22.99 -2.92 7.41
C ASP A 83 -23.03 -4.27 6.66
N GLY A 84 -22.09 -5.17 6.95
CA GLY A 84 -22.02 -6.50 6.36
C GLY A 84 -23.10 -7.45 6.90
N PRO A 85 -23.34 -8.57 6.20
CA PRO A 85 -24.31 -9.58 6.62
C PRO A 85 -23.88 -10.26 7.93
N LEU A 86 -24.84 -10.52 8.81
CA LEU A 86 -24.64 -11.28 10.05
C LEU A 86 -25.52 -12.54 10.03
N ASN A 87 -24.90 -13.72 10.11
CA ASN A 87 -25.60 -14.98 10.33
C ASN A 87 -25.85 -15.13 11.84
N THR A 88 -27.05 -14.80 12.28
CA THR A 88 -27.48 -14.95 13.68
C THR A 88 -28.41 -16.15 13.90
N GLU A 89 -28.58 -17.02 12.89
CA GLU A 89 -29.52 -18.15 12.97
C GLU A 89 -29.03 -19.26 13.90
N SER A 90 -27.70 -19.42 14.02
CA SER A 90 -27.08 -20.34 14.97
C SER A 90 -25.69 -19.88 15.38
N PHE A 91 -25.21 -20.38 16.51
CA PHE A 91 -23.83 -20.12 16.95
C PHE A 91 -22.79 -20.64 15.95
N GLY A 92 -23.03 -21.82 15.37
CA GLY A 92 -22.14 -22.40 14.34
C GLY A 92 -22.12 -21.58 13.05
N GLY A 93 -23.30 -21.12 12.59
CA GLY A 93 -23.42 -20.24 11.43
C GLY A 93 -22.73 -18.89 11.65
N PHE A 94 -22.88 -18.28 12.83
CA PHE A 94 -22.17 -17.05 13.18
C PHE A 94 -20.64 -17.20 13.12
N LEU A 95 -20.11 -18.29 13.70
CA LEU A 95 -18.67 -18.54 13.69
C LEU A 95 -18.13 -18.80 12.28
N ALA A 96 -18.90 -19.48 11.44
CA ALA A 96 -18.51 -19.80 10.07
C ALA A 96 -18.60 -18.58 9.13
N ASP A 97 -19.67 -17.78 9.23
CA ASP A 97 -20.01 -16.81 8.19
C ASP A 97 -19.76 -15.34 8.61
N SER A 98 -19.65 -15.05 9.91
CA SER A 98 -19.67 -13.67 10.42
C SER A 98 -18.51 -13.30 11.35
N ALA A 99 -17.94 -14.26 12.08
CA ALA A 99 -16.89 -13.98 13.06
C ALA A 99 -15.63 -13.37 12.42
N GLU A 100 -15.14 -13.96 11.32
CA GLU A 100 -13.96 -13.44 10.60
C GLU A 100 -14.23 -12.06 9.97
N PRO A 101 -15.28 -11.84 9.16
CA PRO A 101 -15.56 -10.51 8.60
C PRO A 101 -15.71 -9.41 9.67
N LEU A 102 -16.37 -9.70 10.79
CA LEU A 102 -16.49 -8.76 11.91
C LEU A 102 -15.13 -8.44 12.54
N LEU A 103 -14.31 -9.46 12.77
CA LEU A 103 -12.98 -9.31 13.35
C LEU A 103 -12.08 -8.48 12.44
N LEU A 104 -12.07 -8.77 11.14
CA LEU A 104 -11.32 -8.02 10.14
C LEU A 104 -11.78 -6.56 10.05
N HIS A 105 -13.09 -6.33 10.09
CA HIS A 105 -13.65 -4.99 10.04
C HIS A 105 -13.28 -4.17 11.28
N PHE A 106 -13.40 -4.72 12.49
CA PHE A 106 -13.12 -3.98 13.73
C PHE A 106 -11.66 -4.04 14.19
N LEU A 107 -10.79 -4.76 13.49
CA LEU A 107 -9.36 -4.85 13.82
C LEU A 107 -8.69 -3.47 13.98
N PRO A 108 -8.90 -2.48 13.09
CA PRO A 108 -8.35 -1.14 13.29
C PRO A 108 -8.76 -0.51 14.64
N VAL A 109 -10.03 -0.66 15.04
CA VAL A 109 -10.54 -0.15 16.33
C VAL A 109 -9.82 -0.83 17.49
N MET A 110 -9.70 -2.16 17.44
CA MET A 110 -9.03 -2.95 18.48
C MET A 110 -7.56 -2.54 18.65
N LEU A 111 -6.87 -2.26 17.54
CA LEU A 111 -5.48 -1.78 17.57
C LEU A 111 -5.35 -0.39 18.19
N VAL A 112 -6.28 0.53 17.90
CA VAL A 112 -6.30 1.86 18.55
C VAL A 112 -6.53 1.72 20.05
N LEU A 113 -7.50 0.91 20.47
CA LEU A 113 -7.78 0.66 21.88
C LEU A 113 -6.60 -0.01 22.59
N GLY A 114 -5.96 -0.99 21.93
CA GLY A 114 -4.75 -1.66 22.41
C GLY A 114 -3.59 -0.68 22.61
N LEU A 115 -3.36 0.21 21.64
CA LEU A 115 -2.35 1.25 21.75
C LEU A 115 -2.63 2.20 22.92
N VAL A 116 -3.86 2.70 23.04
CA VAL A 116 -4.24 3.61 24.14
C VAL A 116 -4.03 2.92 25.50
N ALA A 117 -4.49 1.67 25.66
CA ALA A 117 -4.31 0.92 26.89
C ALA A 117 -2.83 0.71 27.23
N ALA A 118 -1.99 0.40 26.23
CA ALA A 118 -0.56 0.20 26.41
C ALA A 118 0.16 1.51 26.80
N LEU A 119 -0.13 2.62 26.11
CA LEU A 119 0.44 3.94 26.43
C LEU A 119 0.03 4.44 27.82
N VAL A 120 -1.24 4.24 28.21
CA VAL A 120 -1.72 4.58 29.56
C VAL A 120 -1.00 3.75 30.63
N THR A 121 -0.84 2.45 30.39
CA THR A 121 -0.13 1.55 31.32
C THR A 121 1.34 1.95 31.49
N GLN A 122 1.96 2.49 30.45
CA GLN A 122 3.37 2.87 30.43
C GLN A 122 3.62 4.37 30.64
N ALA A 123 2.58 5.19 30.87
CA ALA A 123 2.66 6.65 30.87
C ALA A 123 3.76 7.21 31.78
N ARG A 124 4.00 6.59 32.94
CA ARG A 124 5.03 7.00 33.90
C ARG A 124 6.45 6.73 33.41
N CYS A 125 6.62 5.72 32.57
CA CYS A 125 7.89 5.33 31.98
C CYS A 125 8.17 6.04 30.64
N LEU A 126 7.25 6.86 30.12
CA LEU A 126 7.50 7.69 28.94
C LEU A 126 8.55 8.78 29.16
N ARG A 127 9.04 8.96 30.39
CA ARG A 127 10.23 9.77 30.68
C ARG A 127 11.52 9.06 30.33
N GLU A 128 11.48 7.73 30.24
CA GLU A 128 12.62 6.92 29.86
C GLU A 128 12.84 6.97 28.34
N PRO A 129 14.09 6.98 27.87
CA PRO A 129 14.42 7.17 26.46
C PRO A 129 13.74 6.19 25.51
N MET A 130 13.76 4.89 25.85
CA MET A 130 13.27 3.83 24.97
C MET A 130 11.73 3.81 24.89
N PRO A 131 10.98 3.82 26.01
CA PRO A 131 9.51 3.95 25.94
C PRO A 131 9.05 5.22 25.23
N ALA A 132 9.72 6.36 25.42
CA ALA A 132 9.40 7.60 24.71
C ALA A 132 9.58 7.44 23.19
N ALA A 133 10.70 6.84 22.77
CA ALA A 133 11.00 6.59 21.37
C ALA A 133 9.98 5.67 20.70
N VAL A 134 9.62 4.57 21.38
CA VAL A 134 8.59 3.64 20.88
C VAL A 134 7.23 4.31 20.85
N ALA A 135 6.85 5.12 21.84
CA ALA A 135 5.58 5.83 21.83
C ALA A 135 5.44 6.77 20.62
N ILE A 136 6.48 7.53 20.27
CA ILE A 136 6.49 8.34 19.03
C ILE A 136 6.29 7.45 17.81
N PHE A 137 7.04 6.35 17.73
CA PHE A 137 6.94 5.42 16.61
C PHE A 137 5.53 4.82 16.50
N SER A 138 4.90 4.47 17.62
CA SER A 138 3.51 3.98 17.66
C SER A 138 2.51 5.01 17.15
N LEU A 139 2.68 6.29 17.50
CA LEU A 139 1.81 7.36 17.01
C LEU A 139 1.93 7.55 15.49
N ALA A 140 3.12 7.34 14.93
CA ALA A 140 3.30 7.33 13.49
C ALA A 140 2.65 6.11 12.81
N MET A 141 2.74 4.92 13.43
CA MET A 141 2.03 3.73 12.91
C MET A 141 0.50 3.89 13.02
N LEU A 142 0.02 4.59 14.05
CA LEU A 142 -1.38 4.99 14.15
C LEU A 142 -1.76 5.94 13.03
N ALA A 143 -0.96 6.99 12.78
CA ALA A 143 -1.20 7.90 11.67
C ALA A 143 -1.24 7.15 10.32
N TYR A 144 -0.34 6.19 10.12
CA TYR A 144 -0.33 5.32 8.94
C TYR A 144 -1.62 4.52 8.78
N LEU A 145 -2.10 3.87 9.86
CA LEU A 145 -3.39 3.18 9.85
C LEU A 145 -4.56 4.12 9.55
N LEU A 146 -4.55 5.33 10.13
CA LEU A 146 -5.60 6.32 9.93
C LEU A 146 -5.62 6.90 8.50
N THR A 147 -4.50 6.84 7.78
CA THR A 147 -4.45 7.19 6.35
C THR A 147 -5.21 6.19 5.49
N ARG A 148 -5.35 4.92 5.90
CA ARG A 148 -6.14 3.92 5.18
C ARG A 148 -6.47 2.75 6.12
N ALA A 149 -7.67 2.72 6.69
CA ALA A 149 -8.04 1.75 7.71
C ALA A 149 -8.48 0.38 7.14
N ASP A 150 -7.61 -0.25 6.35
CA ASP A 150 -7.82 -1.61 5.83
C ASP A 150 -6.82 -2.62 6.40
N LEU A 151 -7.04 -3.89 6.09
CA LEU A 151 -6.25 -5.02 6.58
C LEU A 151 -4.76 -4.96 6.19
N PHE A 152 -4.40 -4.31 5.08
CA PHE A 152 -2.99 -4.18 4.69
C PHE A 152 -2.24 -3.13 5.51
N HIS A 153 -2.98 -2.19 6.12
CA HIS A 153 -2.42 -1.07 6.86
C HIS A 153 -2.45 -1.28 8.39
N THR A 154 -3.08 -2.34 8.88
CA THR A 154 -3.11 -2.70 10.31
C THR A 154 -1.80 -3.32 10.80
N ALA A 155 -1.07 -4.03 9.94
CA ALA A 155 0.11 -4.81 10.33
C ALA A 155 1.20 -4.00 11.09
N PRO A 156 1.62 -2.79 10.65
CA PRO A 156 2.64 -2.03 11.37
C PRO A 156 2.22 -1.66 12.79
N LEU A 157 0.97 -1.23 12.99
CA LEU A 157 0.47 -0.90 14.32
C LEU A 157 0.29 -2.17 15.19
N ALA A 158 -0.16 -3.28 14.61
CA ALA A 158 -0.31 -4.56 15.31
C ALA A 158 1.02 -5.04 15.91
N VAL A 159 2.12 -4.96 15.17
CA VAL A 159 3.46 -5.31 15.66
C VAL A 159 3.85 -4.45 16.86
N VAL A 160 3.64 -3.14 16.79
CA VAL A 160 4.04 -2.22 17.86
C VAL A 160 3.15 -2.38 19.09
N VAL A 161 1.83 -2.57 18.92
CA VAL A 161 0.91 -2.90 20.03
C VAL A 161 1.31 -4.22 20.69
N GLY A 162 1.68 -5.24 19.91
CA GLY A 162 2.19 -6.51 20.43
C GLY A 162 3.44 -6.34 21.30
N LEU A 163 4.41 -5.54 20.83
CA LEU A 163 5.64 -5.22 21.57
C LEU A 163 5.34 -4.48 22.89
N LEU A 164 4.56 -3.40 22.82
CA LEU A 164 4.19 -2.62 24.00
C LEU A 164 3.39 -3.46 25.00
N GLY A 165 2.55 -4.32 24.48
CA GLY A 165 1.81 -5.34 25.21
C GLY A 165 2.70 -6.30 25.98
N ALA A 166 3.68 -6.89 25.30
CA ALA A 166 4.66 -7.78 25.92
C ALA A 166 5.45 -7.06 27.03
N TRP A 167 5.84 -5.80 26.83
CA TRP A 167 6.50 -4.99 27.86
C TRP A 167 5.62 -4.74 29.08
N ALA A 168 4.32 -4.47 28.86
CA ALA A 168 3.36 -4.28 29.94
C ALA A 168 3.15 -5.58 30.74
N VAL A 169 3.10 -6.74 30.08
CA VAL A 169 2.98 -8.06 30.72
C VAL A 169 4.24 -8.42 31.50
N ALA A 170 5.42 -8.26 30.88
CA ALA A 170 6.70 -8.56 31.50
C ALA A 170 7.06 -7.62 32.67
N GLY A 171 6.30 -6.53 32.85
CA GLY A 171 6.58 -5.52 33.86
C GLY A 171 7.85 -4.72 33.60
N ALA A 172 8.41 -4.79 32.39
CA ALA A 172 9.68 -4.17 32.01
C ALA A 172 9.68 -2.64 32.24
N TYR A 173 8.49 -2.00 32.19
CA TYR A 173 8.31 -0.56 32.32
C TYR A 173 6.94 -0.19 32.94
N SER A 174 6.51 -0.80 34.06
CA SER A 174 5.18 -0.50 34.65
C SER A 174 5.13 -0.49 36.19
N PRO A 175 4.66 0.59 36.86
CA PRO A 175 4.13 0.52 38.22
C PRO A 175 2.68 -0.03 38.23
N PRO A 176 2.15 -0.50 39.37
CA PRO A 176 1.00 -1.40 39.40
C PRO A 176 -0.33 -0.64 39.48
N THR A 177 -1.23 -0.89 38.52
CA THR A 177 -2.60 -1.26 38.90
C THR A 177 -2.92 -2.54 38.15
N ALA A 178 -3.27 -3.60 38.86
CA ALA A 178 -3.49 -4.93 38.28
C ALA A 178 -4.48 -4.90 37.11
N ARG A 179 -5.50 -4.02 37.20
CA ARG A 179 -6.54 -3.83 36.19
C ARG A 179 -6.00 -3.50 34.79
N TRP A 180 -5.13 -2.50 34.65
CA TRP A 180 -4.64 -2.07 33.34
C TRP A 180 -3.64 -3.03 32.73
N ARG A 181 -2.87 -3.75 33.58
CA ARG A 181 -2.02 -4.85 33.12
C ARG A 181 -2.86 -5.99 32.54
N SER A 182 -3.94 -6.40 33.22
CA SER A 182 -4.83 -7.44 32.69
C SER A 182 -5.53 -7.02 31.40
N VAL A 183 -5.99 -5.77 31.29
CA VAL A 183 -6.58 -5.24 30.05
C VAL A 183 -5.56 -5.24 28.92
N THR A 184 -4.35 -4.71 29.16
CA THR A 184 -3.29 -4.67 28.15
C THR A 184 -2.85 -6.07 27.75
N ALA A 185 -2.69 -6.99 28.71
CA ALA A 185 -2.38 -8.39 28.46
C ALA A 185 -3.46 -9.07 27.61
N GLY A 186 -4.74 -8.87 27.95
CA GLY A 186 -5.86 -9.42 27.19
C GLY A 186 -5.90 -8.89 25.76
N LEU A 187 -5.75 -7.58 25.55
CA LEU A 187 -5.70 -6.98 24.21
C LEU A 187 -4.47 -7.45 23.42
N THR A 188 -3.31 -7.57 24.07
CA THR A 188 -2.09 -8.08 23.44
C THR A 188 -2.25 -9.54 23.01
N ALA A 189 -2.76 -10.38 23.91
CA ALA A 189 -3.03 -11.78 23.61
C ALA A 189 -4.03 -11.90 22.46
N LEU A 190 -5.06 -11.05 22.43
CA LEU A 190 -6.05 -11.02 21.35
C LEU A 190 -5.45 -10.59 20.01
N VAL A 191 -4.58 -9.56 19.98
CA VAL A 191 -3.87 -9.13 18.76
C VAL A 191 -2.89 -10.20 18.28
N LEU A 192 -2.15 -10.85 19.19
CA LEU A 192 -1.23 -11.94 18.85
C LEU A 192 -1.96 -13.18 18.35
N LEU A 193 -3.06 -13.55 19.02
CA LEU A 193 -3.91 -14.65 18.60
C LEU A 193 -4.50 -14.37 17.22
N TYR A 194 -5.02 -13.16 17.00
CA TYR A 194 -5.52 -12.74 15.69
C TYR A 194 -4.42 -12.84 14.63
N THR A 195 -3.25 -12.25 14.88
CA THR A 195 -2.13 -12.27 13.92
C THR A 195 -1.70 -13.71 13.59
N ALA A 196 -1.71 -14.60 14.60
CA ALA A 196 -1.42 -16.01 14.40
C ALA A 196 -2.50 -16.73 13.59
N VAL A 197 -3.78 -16.52 13.92
CA VAL A 197 -4.92 -17.12 13.21
C VAL A 197 -4.97 -16.63 11.77
N GLU A 198 -4.90 -15.32 11.53
CA GLU A 198 -4.85 -14.72 10.19
C GLU A 198 -3.65 -15.24 9.40
N GLY A 199 -2.47 -15.33 10.03
CA GLY A 199 -1.26 -15.84 9.38
C GLY A 199 -1.40 -17.33 9.00
N LEU A 200 -2.00 -18.14 9.87
CA LEU A 200 -2.28 -19.55 9.62
C LEU A 200 -3.36 -19.73 8.54
N ASP A 201 -4.42 -18.94 8.59
CA ASP A 201 -5.51 -18.99 7.61
C ASP A 201 -5.01 -18.58 6.22
N ARG A 202 -4.30 -17.45 6.10
CA ARG A 202 -3.66 -17.06 4.83
C ARG A 202 -2.69 -18.12 4.34
N ARG A 203 -1.90 -18.72 5.23
CA ARG A 203 -0.99 -19.80 4.85
C ARG A 203 -1.77 -21.01 4.34
N TRP A 204 -2.87 -21.37 4.98
CA TRP A 204 -3.75 -22.45 4.58
C TRP A 204 -4.41 -22.18 3.22
N LEU A 205 -4.94 -20.97 3.01
CA LEU A 205 -5.48 -20.51 1.73
C LEU A 205 -4.42 -20.58 0.63
N VAL A 206 -3.21 -20.07 0.87
CA VAL A 206 -2.10 -20.15 -0.10
C VAL A 206 -1.73 -21.60 -0.43
N LEU A 207 -1.76 -22.51 0.56
CA LEU A 207 -1.47 -23.93 0.34
C LEU A 207 -2.59 -24.66 -0.43
N ARG A 208 -3.81 -24.12 -0.43
CA ARG A 208 -4.98 -24.69 -1.10
C ARG A 208 -5.38 -23.96 -2.38
N GLU A 209 -4.86 -22.77 -2.63
CA GLU A 209 -5.14 -22.05 -3.86
C GLU A 209 -4.64 -22.86 -5.06
N ASP A 210 -5.52 -23.03 -6.04
CA ASP A 210 -5.20 -23.62 -7.33
C ASP A 210 -4.32 -22.66 -8.13
N THR A 211 -3.04 -22.68 -7.78
CA THR A 211 -2.00 -21.89 -8.44
C THR A 211 -1.23 -22.76 -9.41
N VAL A 212 -0.86 -22.17 -10.54
CA VAL A 212 0.04 -22.78 -11.52
C VAL A 212 1.22 -21.83 -11.75
N ALA A 213 2.38 -22.38 -12.12
CA ALA A 213 3.52 -21.57 -12.51
C ALA A 213 3.24 -20.87 -13.84
N LEU A 214 3.66 -19.61 -13.97
CA LEU A 214 3.62 -18.92 -15.26
C LEU A 214 4.73 -19.46 -16.16
N GLY A 215 4.37 -19.85 -17.39
CA GLY A 215 5.31 -20.32 -18.41
C GLY A 215 6.09 -19.21 -19.12
N LEU A 216 6.37 -18.08 -18.44
CA LEU A 216 7.06 -16.93 -19.01
C LEU A 216 8.47 -16.82 -18.40
N PRO A 217 9.55 -16.70 -19.20
CA PRO A 217 10.92 -16.68 -18.67
C PRO A 217 11.18 -15.58 -17.64
N VAL A 218 10.59 -14.40 -17.82
CA VAL A 218 10.73 -13.26 -16.89
C VAL A 218 9.99 -13.47 -15.56
N ALA A 219 9.08 -14.45 -15.51
CA ALA A 219 8.26 -14.79 -14.35
C ALA A 219 8.61 -16.17 -13.78
N ASP A 220 9.84 -16.63 -13.96
CA ASP A 220 10.29 -17.90 -13.37
C ASP A 220 10.07 -17.91 -11.84
N GLY A 221 9.56 -19.03 -11.33
CA GLY A 221 9.15 -19.19 -9.93
C GLY A 221 7.87 -18.44 -9.52
N VAL A 222 7.26 -17.62 -10.40
CA VAL A 222 6.00 -16.94 -10.11
C VAL A 222 4.82 -17.87 -10.34
N ARG A 223 3.90 -17.92 -9.37
CA ARG A 223 2.65 -18.68 -9.44
C ARG A 223 1.47 -17.73 -9.42
N VAL A 224 0.45 -18.03 -10.23
CA VAL A 224 -0.81 -17.29 -10.27
C VAL A 224 -1.97 -18.26 -10.23
N ARG A 225 -3.19 -17.78 -10.00
CA ARG A 225 -4.41 -18.61 -10.07
C ARG A 225 -4.54 -19.22 -11.47
N SER A 226 -4.92 -20.50 -11.54
CA SER A 226 -5.04 -21.26 -12.79
C SER A 226 -5.86 -20.53 -13.87
N GLY A 227 -6.99 -19.93 -13.50
CA GLY A 227 -7.83 -19.14 -14.41
C GLY A 227 -7.18 -17.86 -14.97
N GLN A 228 -6.14 -17.33 -14.32
CA GLN A 228 -5.42 -16.13 -14.75
C GLN A 228 -4.20 -16.47 -15.62
N ALA A 229 -3.51 -17.58 -15.36
CA ALA A 229 -2.27 -17.95 -16.04
C ALA A 229 -2.42 -17.94 -17.57
N LEU A 230 -3.43 -18.64 -18.08
CA LEU A 230 -3.67 -18.74 -19.53
C LEU A 230 -3.94 -17.37 -20.18
N SER A 231 -4.62 -16.47 -19.48
CA SER A 231 -4.90 -15.13 -20.00
C SER A 231 -3.64 -14.27 -20.06
N LEU A 232 -2.78 -14.37 -19.04
CA LEU A 232 -1.50 -13.66 -18.97
C LEU A 232 -0.48 -14.18 -20.01
N GLU A 233 -0.38 -15.48 -20.18
CA GLU A 233 0.53 -16.08 -21.18
C GLU A 233 0.08 -15.71 -22.61
N ARG A 234 -1.23 -15.78 -22.89
CA ARG A 234 -1.76 -15.43 -24.22
C ARG A 234 -1.65 -13.95 -24.54
N VAL A 235 -1.88 -13.06 -23.57
CA VAL A 235 -1.70 -11.62 -23.82
C VAL A 235 -0.23 -11.30 -24.08
N VAL A 236 0.70 -11.94 -23.37
CA VAL A 236 2.15 -11.73 -23.56
C VAL A 236 2.58 -12.21 -24.94
N ALA A 237 2.19 -13.43 -25.34
CA ALA A 237 2.47 -13.94 -26.68
C ALA A 237 1.90 -13.01 -27.78
N ALA A 238 0.66 -12.53 -27.62
CA ALA A 238 0.05 -11.61 -28.58
C ALA A 238 0.75 -10.23 -28.62
N ILE A 239 1.31 -9.75 -27.50
CA ILE A 239 2.13 -8.53 -27.48
C ILE A 239 3.44 -8.76 -28.22
N GLU A 240 4.08 -9.90 -27.99
CA GLU A 240 5.35 -10.27 -28.64
C GLU A 240 5.22 -10.36 -30.16
N ASP A 241 4.11 -10.91 -30.65
CA ASP A 241 3.80 -10.98 -32.07
C ASP A 241 3.48 -9.60 -32.68
N ALA A 242 2.89 -8.69 -31.89
CA ALA A 242 2.40 -7.40 -32.39
C ALA A 242 3.43 -6.28 -32.33
N VAL A 243 4.37 -6.33 -31.37
CA VAL A 243 5.28 -5.22 -31.06
C VAL A 243 6.70 -5.76 -30.87
N PRO A 244 7.69 -5.29 -31.66
CA PRO A 244 9.09 -5.69 -31.49
C PRO A 244 9.63 -5.47 -30.07
N LEU A 245 10.70 -6.20 -29.73
CA LEU A 245 11.39 -5.98 -28.46
C LEU A 245 11.94 -4.55 -28.40
N GLY A 246 11.73 -3.87 -27.26
CA GLY A 246 12.14 -2.48 -27.04
C GLY A 246 11.12 -1.44 -27.50
N ASP A 247 10.15 -1.80 -28.33
CA ASP A 247 9.06 -0.89 -28.70
C ASP A 247 8.01 -0.80 -27.57
N PRO A 248 7.47 0.40 -27.30
CA PRO A 248 6.59 0.58 -26.15
C PRO A 248 5.18 0.02 -26.38
N ILE A 249 4.58 -0.47 -25.31
CA ILE A 249 3.13 -0.69 -25.20
C ILE A 249 2.58 0.29 -24.17
N TYR A 250 1.27 0.55 -24.16
CA TYR A 250 0.66 1.29 -23.05
C TYR A 250 -0.43 0.47 -22.37
N VAL A 251 -0.35 0.34 -21.05
CA VAL A 251 -1.32 -0.39 -20.25
C VAL A 251 -2.29 0.60 -19.63
N ALA A 252 -3.54 0.57 -20.09
CA ALA A 252 -4.61 1.42 -19.63
C ALA A 252 -5.54 0.67 -18.66
N THR A 253 -6.14 1.38 -17.71
CA THR A 253 -7.20 0.85 -16.85
C THR A 253 -8.55 0.83 -17.57
N ARG A 254 -9.57 0.26 -16.92
CA ARG A 254 -10.93 0.22 -17.46
C ARG A 254 -11.49 1.61 -17.72
N ARG A 255 -11.08 2.63 -16.96
CA ARG A 255 -11.51 4.03 -17.06
C ARG A 255 -10.36 4.95 -16.69
N ALA A 256 -10.16 6.01 -17.47
CA ALA A 256 -9.15 7.02 -17.18
C ALA A 256 -9.62 8.08 -16.15
N ASP A 257 -10.94 8.27 -16.03
CA ASP A 257 -11.56 9.24 -15.11
C ASP A 257 -11.84 8.67 -13.71
N LEU A 258 -11.69 7.35 -13.52
CA LEU A 258 -11.92 6.63 -12.28
C LEU A 258 -10.94 5.47 -12.20
N VAL A 259 -9.92 5.61 -11.36
CA VAL A 259 -8.83 4.64 -11.23
C VAL A 259 -8.71 4.23 -9.76
N THR A 260 -8.57 2.93 -9.54
CA THR A 260 -8.37 2.35 -8.21
C THR A 260 -7.13 1.47 -8.17
N ALA A 261 -6.87 0.75 -9.25
CA ALA A 261 -5.70 -0.08 -9.44
C ALA A 261 -5.24 -0.03 -10.91
N GLY A 262 -3.93 -0.11 -11.12
CA GLY A 262 -3.31 -0.30 -12.44
C GLY A 262 -2.76 -1.71 -12.59
N ASN A 263 -2.22 -2.03 -13.78
CA ASN A 263 -1.62 -3.33 -14.07
C ASN A 263 -0.21 -3.20 -14.70
N PRO A 264 0.75 -2.55 -14.01
CA PRO A 264 2.11 -2.38 -14.55
C PRO A 264 2.87 -3.69 -14.74
N LEU A 265 2.39 -4.78 -14.11
CA LEU A 265 2.94 -6.11 -14.27
C LEU A 265 3.02 -6.53 -15.74
N ILE A 266 2.08 -6.09 -16.59
CA ILE A 266 2.09 -6.40 -18.03
C ILE A 266 3.35 -5.88 -18.73
N TYR A 267 3.90 -4.72 -18.34
CA TYR A 267 5.17 -4.23 -18.90
C TYR A 267 6.34 -5.17 -18.60
N VAL A 268 6.37 -5.70 -17.37
CA VAL A 268 7.41 -6.62 -16.91
C VAL A 268 7.26 -7.97 -17.62
N LEU A 269 6.04 -8.54 -17.63
CA LEU A 269 5.78 -9.84 -18.23
C LEU A 269 6.03 -9.86 -19.74
N ALA A 270 5.65 -8.79 -20.44
CA ALA A 270 5.88 -8.67 -21.88
C ALA A 270 7.27 -8.15 -22.24
N ASN A 271 8.08 -7.71 -21.25
CA ASN A 271 9.36 -7.04 -21.48
C ASN A 271 9.23 -5.90 -22.52
N ARG A 272 8.25 -5.02 -22.31
CA ARG A 272 8.00 -3.84 -23.16
C ARG A 272 8.00 -2.56 -22.31
N PRO A 273 8.67 -1.48 -22.74
CA PRO A 273 8.72 -0.25 -21.97
C PRO A 273 7.37 0.46 -21.93
N ASN A 274 7.12 1.18 -20.84
CA ASN A 274 6.05 2.16 -20.74
C ASN A 274 6.48 3.45 -21.48
N PRO A 275 5.68 3.99 -22.43
CA PRO A 275 6.03 5.21 -23.16
C PRO A 275 5.89 6.47 -22.30
N THR A 276 5.31 6.34 -21.11
CA THR A 276 5.03 7.43 -20.17
C THR A 276 5.90 7.28 -18.91
N ARG A 277 6.03 8.36 -18.15
CA ARG A 277 6.65 8.33 -16.80
C ARG A 277 5.74 7.78 -15.69
N TYR A 278 4.53 7.32 -16.04
CA TYR A 278 3.50 6.92 -15.08
C TYR A 278 3.34 5.41 -15.04
N ASP A 279 4.20 4.73 -14.25
CA ASP A 279 4.11 3.27 -14.07
C ASP A 279 3.01 2.87 -13.08
N ILE A 280 2.67 3.76 -12.14
CA ILE A 280 1.59 3.54 -11.17
C ILE A 280 0.42 4.44 -11.52
N ALA A 281 -0.74 3.83 -11.72
CA ALA A 281 -1.99 4.54 -11.99
C ALA A 281 -2.56 5.11 -10.67
N ALA A 282 -1.95 6.19 -10.17
CA ALA A 282 -2.36 6.83 -8.92
C ALA A 282 -3.60 7.73 -9.10
N PRO A 283 -4.69 7.53 -8.33
CA PRO A 283 -5.85 8.42 -8.35
C PRO A 283 -5.46 9.86 -7.99
N GLY A 284 -6.13 10.86 -8.56
CA GLY A 284 -5.77 12.28 -8.39
C GLY A 284 -4.64 12.74 -9.31
N VAL A 285 -3.70 11.85 -9.63
CA VAL A 285 -2.62 12.11 -10.59
C VAL A 285 -3.08 11.79 -12.01
N VAL A 286 -3.25 10.50 -12.33
CA VAL A 286 -3.57 10.06 -13.72
C VAL A 286 -5.01 10.35 -14.13
N THR A 287 -5.88 10.65 -13.17
CA THR A 287 -7.27 11.05 -13.40
C THR A 287 -7.42 12.55 -13.73
N SER A 288 -6.32 13.32 -13.71
CA SER A 288 -6.33 14.77 -13.97
C SER A 288 -6.18 15.12 -15.45
N ALA A 289 -6.76 16.25 -15.86
CA ALA A 289 -6.67 16.73 -17.24
C ALA A 289 -5.23 17.00 -17.71
N PRO A 290 -4.36 17.70 -16.95
CA PRO A 290 -2.98 17.91 -17.34
C PRO A 290 -2.21 16.60 -17.59
N VAL A 291 -2.36 15.62 -16.69
CA VAL A 291 -1.66 14.33 -16.81
C VAL A 291 -2.20 13.50 -17.97
N GLN A 292 -3.52 13.43 -18.18
CA GLN A 292 -4.04 12.71 -19.34
C GLN A 292 -3.59 13.33 -20.67
N ARG A 293 -3.43 14.66 -20.76
CA ARG A 293 -2.85 15.30 -21.96
C ARG A 293 -1.38 14.90 -22.16
N GLU A 294 -0.60 14.83 -21.08
CA GLU A 294 0.79 14.39 -21.13
C GLU A 294 0.88 12.95 -21.62
N ILE A 295 0.08 12.04 -21.06
CA ILE A 295 -0.02 10.64 -21.51
C ILE A 295 -0.37 10.59 -23.00
N VAL A 296 -1.39 11.32 -23.44
CA VAL A 296 -1.77 11.37 -24.87
C VAL A 296 -0.61 11.87 -25.74
N ALA A 297 0.07 12.93 -25.32
CA ALA A 297 1.21 13.48 -26.04
C ALA A 297 2.36 12.46 -26.14
N ASP A 298 2.64 11.72 -25.08
CA ASP A 298 3.64 10.65 -25.07
C ASP A 298 3.26 9.54 -26.05
N LEU A 299 2.03 9.03 -26.02
CA LEU A 299 1.55 8.00 -26.97
C LEU A 299 1.65 8.45 -28.43
N MET A 300 1.38 9.74 -28.69
CA MET A 300 1.53 10.33 -30.02
C MET A 300 3.01 10.44 -30.42
N ARG A 301 3.87 10.91 -29.51
CA ARG A 301 5.31 11.12 -29.74
C ARG A 301 6.04 9.80 -30.00
N THR A 302 5.75 8.77 -29.22
CA THR A 302 6.34 7.43 -29.36
C THR A 302 5.67 6.61 -30.46
N ARG A 303 4.56 7.09 -31.03
CA ARG A 303 3.72 6.35 -31.98
C ARG A 303 3.39 4.94 -31.46
N THR A 304 3.04 4.84 -30.17
CA THR A 304 2.77 3.56 -29.50
C THR A 304 1.72 2.77 -30.29
N GLN A 305 2.13 1.61 -30.80
CA GLN A 305 1.31 0.81 -31.72
C GLN A 305 0.24 0.01 -30.98
N LEU A 306 0.51 -0.39 -29.74
CA LEU A 306 -0.33 -1.31 -28.99
C LEU A 306 -0.70 -0.74 -27.61
N VAL A 307 -1.98 -0.82 -27.28
CA VAL A 307 -2.52 -0.52 -25.96
C VAL A 307 -3.16 -1.78 -25.38
N VAL A 308 -2.83 -2.11 -24.14
CA VAL A 308 -3.47 -3.18 -23.36
C VAL A 308 -4.41 -2.53 -22.36
N ARG A 309 -5.72 -2.66 -22.57
CA ARG A 309 -6.74 -2.14 -21.66
C ARG A 309 -7.16 -3.25 -20.68
N ASP A 310 -6.90 -3.05 -19.40
CA ASP A 310 -7.38 -3.94 -18.34
C ASP A 310 -8.82 -3.56 -17.96
N GLU A 311 -9.77 -4.42 -18.34
CA GLU A 311 -11.21 -4.20 -18.10
C GLU A 311 -11.69 -4.80 -16.76
N ASP A 312 -10.78 -5.27 -15.90
CA ASP A 312 -11.13 -5.77 -14.58
C ASP A 312 -11.90 -4.69 -13.81
N PRO A 313 -13.10 -5.01 -13.26
CA PRO A 313 -13.89 -4.06 -12.46
C PRO A 313 -13.09 -3.40 -11.34
N LEU A 314 -12.10 -4.09 -10.76
CA LEU A 314 -11.25 -3.58 -9.69
C LEU A 314 -10.48 -2.33 -10.11
N THR A 315 -10.06 -2.22 -11.38
CA THR A 315 -9.28 -1.06 -11.87
C THR A 315 -10.05 0.26 -11.82
N ALA A 316 -11.38 0.20 -11.72
CA ALA A 316 -12.28 1.34 -11.60
C ALA A 316 -13.34 1.15 -10.49
N ALA A 317 -13.00 0.41 -9.44
CA ALA A 317 -13.88 0.17 -8.30
C ALA A 317 -14.10 1.46 -7.50
N ARG A 318 -15.34 1.72 -7.08
CA ARG A 318 -15.62 2.90 -6.26
C ARG A 318 -15.21 2.64 -4.82
N GLU A 319 -14.25 3.40 -4.33
CA GLU A 319 -13.90 3.45 -2.92
C GLU A 319 -14.67 4.57 -2.19
N PRO A 320 -14.92 4.45 -0.88
CA PRO A 320 -15.60 5.48 -0.08
C PRO A 320 -14.68 6.69 0.24
N ASN A 321 -14.00 7.23 -0.77
CA ASN A 321 -13.02 8.32 -0.66
C ASN A 321 -13.01 9.18 -1.95
N ALA A 322 -12.02 10.05 -2.14
CA ALA A 322 -11.92 10.84 -3.37
C ALA A 322 -11.60 10.01 -4.62
N ALA A 323 -10.85 8.91 -4.47
CA ALA A 323 -10.51 8.01 -5.59
C ALA A 323 -11.74 7.29 -6.15
N GLY A 324 -12.78 7.01 -5.35
CA GLY A 324 -14.03 6.41 -5.84
C GLY A 324 -14.97 7.35 -6.58
N ARG A 325 -14.61 8.64 -6.71
CA ARG A 325 -15.37 9.63 -7.48
C ARG A 325 -14.72 9.84 -8.85
N SER A 326 -15.53 9.78 -9.89
CA SER A 326 -15.07 10.11 -11.25
C SER A 326 -14.65 11.58 -11.30
N SER A 327 -13.50 11.86 -11.90
CA SER A 327 -13.04 13.23 -12.18
C SER A 327 -13.80 13.89 -13.33
N GLY A 328 -14.56 13.11 -14.11
CA GLY A 328 -15.18 13.54 -15.37
C GLY A 328 -14.19 13.76 -16.53
N VAL A 329 -12.88 13.66 -16.29
CA VAL A 329 -11.84 13.89 -17.31
C VAL A 329 -11.65 12.62 -18.15
N ARG A 330 -12.08 12.66 -19.41
CA ARG A 330 -12.05 11.51 -20.33
C ARG A 330 -11.12 11.67 -21.52
N LEU A 331 -10.17 12.61 -21.47
CA LEU A 331 -9.28 12.95 -22.59
C LEU A 331 -8.53 11.72 -23.11
N LEU A 332 -8.02 10.88 -22.21
CA LEU A 332 -7.31 9.65 -22.56
C LEU A 332 -8.25 8.60 -23.15
N ASP A 333 -9.40 8.34 -22.52
CA ASP A 333 -10.39 7.38 -23.03
C ASP A 333 -10.89 7.76 -24.42
N ASP A 334 -11.18 9.04 -24.62
CA ASP A 334 -11.63 9.60 -25.88
C ASP A 334 -10.54 9.50 -26.97
N PHE A 335 -9.28 9.73 -26.60
CA PHE A 335 -8.14 9.54 -27.50
C PHE A 335 -8.00 8.06 -27.90
N LEU A 336 -7.99 7.15 -26.93
CA LEU A 336 -7.86 5.71 -27.18
C LEU A 336 -8.98 5.20 -28.10
N ALA A 337 -10.23 5.62 -27.85
CA ALA A 337 -11.38 5.23 -28.67
C ALA A 337 -11.28 5.72 -30.14
N ARG A 338 -10.71 6.92 -30.37
CA ARG A 338 -10.53 7.48 -31.71
C ARG A 338 -9.31 6.93 -32.44
N SER A 339 -8.22 6.69 -31.73
CA SER A 339 -6.91 6.39 -32.33
C SER A 339 -6.56 4.91 -32.36
N TYR A 340 -7.31 4.06 -31.65
CA TYR A 340 -7.07 2.62 -31.59
C TYR A 340 -8.33 1.83 -31.94
N VAL A 341 -8.15 0.55 -32.30
CA VAL A 341 -9.22 -0.42 -32.55
C VAL A 341 -8.93 -1.72 -31.83
N PRO A 342 -9.94 -2.39 -31.24
CA PRO A 342 -9.74 -3.66 -30.57
C PRO A 342 -9.38 -4.77 -31.56
N VAL A 343 -8.39 -5.59 -31.20
CA VAL A 343 -7.93 -6.71 -32.05
C VAL A 343 -8.02 -8.08 -31.38
N ALA A 344 -7.92 -8.14 -30.05
CA ALA A 344 -7.99 -9.39 -29.29
C ALA A 344 -8.38 -9.15 -27.83
N ARG A 345 -8.81 -10.21 -27.15
CA ARG A 345 -9.15 -10.20 -25.72
C ARG A 345 -8.74 -11.50 -25.05
N PHE A 346 -8.11 -11.39 -23.88
CA PHE A 346 -7.69 -12.50 -23.04
C PHE A 346 -8.11 -12.22 -21.59
N GLY A 347 -9.21 -12.84 -21.14
CA GLY A 347 -9.80 -12.53 -19.83
C GLY A 347 -10.30 -11.09 -19.74
N SER A 348 -9.80 -10.33 -18.77
CA SER A 348 -10.07 -8.89 -18.63
C SER A 348 -9.22 -8.02 -19.54
N LEU A 349 -8.16 -8.56 -20.14
CA LEU A 349 -7.19 -7.78 -20.91
C LEU A 349 -7.62 -7.68 -22.37
N ARG A 350 -7.74 -6.46 -22.88
CA ARG A 350 -8.12 -6.18 -24.27
C ARG A 350 -6.96 -5.49 -24.99
N LEU A 351 -6.55 -6.05 -26.13
CA LEU A 351 -5.54 -5.43 -26.99
C LEU A 351 -6.20 -4.48 -27.98
N LEU A 352 -5.64 -3.29 -28.10
CA LEU A 352 -6.03 -2.27 -29.06
C LEU A 352 -4.81 -1.93 -29.92
N THR A 353 -4.95 -2.01 -31.24
CA THR A 353 -3.90 -1.56 -32.18
C THR A 353 -4.20 -0.16 -32.69
N ARG A 354 -3.16 0.60 -33.01
CA ARG A 354 -3.29 1.95 -33.56
C ARG A 354 -3.95 1.91 -34.93
N ARG A 355 -4.86 2.84 -35.19
CA ARG A 355 -5.44 3.01 -36.53
C ARG A 355 -4.36 3.46 -37.52
N PRO A 356 -4.44 3.01 -38.78
CA PRO A 356 -3.53 3.43 -39.84
C PRO A 356 -3.57 4.95 -40.09
#